data_AF-A0A5E6NJN0-F1
#
_entry.id   AF-A0A5E6NJN0-F1
#
_cell.length_a   1.000
_cell.length_b   1.000
_cell.length_c   1.000
_cell.angle_alpha   90.00
_cell.angle_beta   90.00
_cell.angle_gamma   90.00
#
_symmetry.space_group_name_H-M   'P 1'
#
loop_
_entity.id
_entity.type
_entity.pdbx_description
1 polymer ?
#
loop_
_entity_poly.entity_id
_entity_poly.type
_entity_poly.pdbx_seq_one_letter_code
_entity_poly.pdbx_strand_id
1 'polypeptide(L)' 'MPLDPRGIEASLENLVNSFRAEENIATYLQVEGKFDLASETEMQIMRITQEALSNIRKHAKARNVRILFSAEPQCQLLI' A
#
# COMPACT_ATOMS: atom_id res chain seq x y z
N MET A 1 -9.22 -2.67 4.62
CA MET A 1 -10.15 -2.93 3.49
C MET A 1 -9.92 -4.33 2.94
N PRO A 2 -10.94 -5.02 2.43
CA PRO A 2 -10.75 -6.27 1.70
C PRO A 2 -9.97 -6.03 0.39
N LEU A 3 -9.41 -7.10 -0.19
CA LEU A 3 -8.84 -7.05 -1.54
C LEU A 3 -9.93 -6.68 -2.56
N ASP A 4 -9.57 -5.78 -3.47
CA ASP A 4 -10.39 -5.37 -4.61
C ASP A 4 -10.35 -6.48 -5.68
N PRO A 5 -11.49 -6.85 -6.29
CA PRO A 5 -11.53 -7.83 -7.38
C PRO A 5 -10.66 -7.47 -8.59
N ARG A 6 -10.31 -6.19 -8.75
CA ARG A 6 -9.41 -5.70 -9.81
C ARG A 6 -7.93 -5.98 -9.52
N GLY A 7 -7.60 -6.55 -8.37
CA GLY A 7 -6.24 -6.97 -7.98
C GLY A 7 -5.57 -6.10 -6.93
N ILE A 8 -4.32 -6.45 -6.61
CA ILE A 8 -3.54 -5.78 -5.55
C ILE A 8 -3.28 -4.29 -5.81
N GLU A 9 -3.08 -3.87 -7.06
CA GLU A 9 -2.83 -2.46 -7.40
C GLU A 9 -4.02 -1.58 -7.01
N ALA A 10 -5.22 -1.95 -7.47
CA ALA A 10 -6.46 -1.26 -7.12
C ALA A 10 -6.74 -1.32 -5.60
N SER A 11 -6.36 -2.41 -4.94
CA SER A 11 -6.51 -2.55 -3.49
C SER A 11 -5.63 -1.55 -2.73
N LEU A 12 -4.37 -1.39 -3.15
CA LEU A 12 -3.43 -0.43 -2.57
C LEU A 12 -3.85 1.01 -2.86
N GLU A 13 -4.34 1.31 -4.07
CA GLU A 13 -4.87 2.63 -4.43
C GLU A 13 -6.05 3.01 -3.52
N ASN A 14 -7.02 2.10 -3.36
CA ASN A 14 -8.17 2.33 -2.47
C ASN A 14 -7.70 2.59 -1.03
N LEU A 15 -6.78 1.76 -0.52
CA LEU A 15 -6.24 1.91 0.83
C LEU A 15 -5.55 3.27 1.03
N VAL A 16 -4.70 3.67 0.08
CA VAL A 16 -3.98 4.95 0.13
C VAL A 16 -4.93 6.13 0.02
N ASN A 17 -5.94 6.05 -0.83
CA ASN A 17 -6.94 7.10 -0.97
C ASN A 17 -7.79 7.26 0.29
N SER A 18 -8.23 6.15 0.91
CA SER A 18 -8.92 6.18 2.21
C SER A 18 -8.03 6.77 3.29
N PHE A 19 -6.78 6.32 3.40
CA PHE A 19 -5.84 6.85 4.38
C PHE A 19 -5.61 8.35 4.20
N ARG A 20 -5.45 8.84 2.96
CA ARG A 20 -5.30 10.28 2.67
C ARG A 20 -6.55 11.10 3.00
N ALA A 21 -7.74 10.50 2.87
CA ALA A 21 -9.00 11.19 3.18
C ALA A 21 -9.27 11.26 4.68
N GLU A 22 -8.91 10.21 5.41
CA GLU A 22 -9.09 10.11 6.86
C GLU A 22 -8.00 10.85 7.63
N GLU A 23 -6.77 10.80 7.11
CA GLU A 23 -5.59 11.36 7.74
C GLU A 23 -5.10 12.60 7.00
N ASN A 24 -4.75 13.67 7.73
CA ASN A 24 -4.14 14.87 7.14
C ASN A 24 -2.64 14.66 6.82
N ILE A 25 -2.32 13.55 6.15
CA ILE A 25 -0.96 13.10 5.79
C ILE A 25 -0.91 12.88 4.28
N ALA A 26 -0.04 13.62 3.60
CA ALA A 26 0.13 13.50 2.15
C ALA A 26 0.76 12.15 1.80
N THR A 27 -0.05 11.24 1.26
CA THR A 27 0.37 9.87 0.97
C THR A 27 0.42 9.66 -0.54
N TYR A 28 1.49 9.09 -1.06
CA TYR A 28 1.71 8.84 -2.49
C TYR A 28 1.96 7.36 -2.72
N LEU A 29 1.34 6.81 -3.76
CA LEU A 29 1.56 5.44 -4.20
C LEU A 29 2.20 5.47 -5.59
N GLN A 30 3.29 4.74 -5.74
CA GLN A 30 3.95 4.47 -7.02
C GLN A 30 3.95 2.98 -7.24
N VAL A 31 3.41 2.55 -8.39
CA VAL A 31 3.32 1.15 -8.78
C VAL A 31 4.09 0.96 -10.08
N GLU A 32 5.01 -0.01 -10.10
CA GLU A 32 5.87 -0.29 -11.25
C GLU A 32 5.96 -1.79 -11.55
N GLY A 33 5.94 -2.15 -12.84
CA GLY A 33 6.02 -3.54 -13.28
C GLY A 33 4.65 -4.23 -13.37
N LYS A 34 4.67 -5.56 -13.53
CA LYS A 34 3.46 -6.39 -13.61
C LYS A 34 3.45 -7.39 -12.47
N PHE A 35 2.34 -7.44 -11.75
CA PHE A 35 2.18 -8.33 -10.61
C PHE A 35 1.38 -9.56 -11.02
N ASP A 36 2.05 -10.72 -11.02
CA ASP A 36 1.41 -12.04 -11.07
C ASP A 36 1.71 -12.74 -9.74
N LEU A 37 0.98 -12.32 -8.70
CA LEU A 37 1.19 -12.77 -7.33
C LEU A 37 0.11 -13.76 -6.93
N ALA A 38 0.47 -14.78 -6.15
CA ALA A 38 -0.51 -15.63 -5.51
C ALA A 38 -1.40 -14.78 -4.57
N SER A 39 -2.70 -15.10 -4.51
CA SER A 39 -3.66 -14.33 -3.69
C SER A 39 -3.28 -14.25 -2.21
N GLU A 40 -2.57 -15.27 -1.69
CA GLU A 40 -2.02 -15.22 -0.33
C GLU A 40 -0.96 -14.11 -0.19
N THR A 41 -0.06 -13.97 -1.17
CA THR A 41 0.96 -12.91 -1.22
C THR A 41 0.32 -11.52 -1.30
N GLU A 42 -0.69 -11.34 -2.16
CA GLU A 42 -1.45 -10.10 -2.23
C GLU A 42 -2.08 -9.74 -0.87
N MET A 43 -2.68 -10.74 -0.19
CA MET A 43 -3.26 -10.54 1.13
C MET A 43 -2.21 -10.13 2.16
N GLN A 44 -1.00 -10.73 2.13
CA GLN A 44 0.07 -10.35 3.04
C GLN A 44 0.59 -8.94 2.76
N ILE A 45 0.77 -8.55 1.50
CA ILE A 45 1.14 -7.18 1.11
C ILE A 45 0.11 -6.17 1.63
N MET A 46 -1.18 -6.47 1.50
CA MET A 46 -2.24 -5.63 2.05
C MET A 46 -2.17 -5.51 3.57
N ARG A 47 -1.90 -6.60 4.29
CA ARG A 47 -1.78 -6.57 5.76
C ARG A 47 -0.56 -5.76 6.20
N ILE A 48 0.59 -5.96 5.55
CA ILE A 48 1.82 -5.21 5.82
C ILE A 48 1.58 -3.71 5.58
N THR A 49 0.97 -3.35 4.47
CA THR A 49 0.70 -1.94 4.12
C THR A 49 -0.26 -1.28 5.12
N GLN A 50 -1.34 -1.97 5.50
CA GLN A 50 -2.30 -1.47 6.50
C GLN A 50 -1.62 -1.25 7.86
N GLU A 51 -0.81 -2.20 8.31
CA GLU A 51 -0.12 -2.10 9.60
C GLU A 51 0.93 -0.98 9.59
N ALA A 52 1.69 -0.84 8.51
CA ALA A 52 2.65 0.25 8.35
C ALA A 52 1.98 1.62 8.40
N LEU A 53 0.86 1.80 7.66
CA LEU A 53 0.09 3.05 7.69
C LEU A 53 -0.54 3.33 9.08
N SER A 54 -1.04 2.29 9.76
CA SER A 54 -1.51 2.37 11.14
C SER A 54 -0.41 2.87 12.09
N ASN A 55 0.81 2.34 11.96
CA ASN A 55 1.96 2.75 12.77
C ASN A 55 2.40 4.17 12.45
N ILE A 56 2.42 4.56 11.18
CA ILE A 56 2.74 5.93 10.77
C ILE A 56 1.75 6.92 11.40
N ARG A 57 0.45 6.65 11.27
CA ARG A 57 -0.61 7.48 11.85
C ARG A 57 -0.45 7.65 13.35
N LYS A 58 -0.21 6.55 14.08
CA LYS A 58 -0.15 6.55 15.54
C LYS A 58 1.15 7.11 16.09
N HIS A 59 2.27 6.93 15.38
CA HIS A 59 3.60 7.04 16.00
C HIS A 59 4.61 7.89 15.22
N ALA A 60 4.55 7.98 13.89
CA ALA A 60 5.63 8.57 13.11
C ALA A 60 5.64 10.11 13.09
N LYS A 61 4.50 10.76 13.39
CA LYS A 61 4.32 12.21 13.20
C LYS A 61 4.69 12.69 11.77
N ALA A 62 4.51 11.81 10.79
CA ALA A 62 4.86 12.05 9.41
C ALA A 62 3.90 13.09 8.78
N ARG A 63 4.44 13.96 7.92
CA ARG A 63 3.64 14.85 7.07
C ARG A 63 3.45 14.29 5.66
N ASN A 64 4.35 13.39 5.26
CA ASN A 64 4.35 12.76 3.95
C ASN A 64 4.68 11.27 4.10
N VAL A 65 4.07 10.44 3.26
CA VAL A 65 4.34 9.00 3.15
C VAL A 65 4.45 8.66 1.67
N ARG A 66 5.43 7.83 1.31
CA ARG A 66 5.61 7.33 -0.05
C ARG A 66 5.64 5.81 -0.02
N ILE A 67 4.73 5.20 -0.75
CA ILE A 67 4.67 3.76 -0.93
C ILE A 67 5.14 3.48 -2.36
N LEU A 68 6.20 2.69 -2.47
CA LEU A 68 6.65 2.13 -3.74
C LEU A 68 6.35 0.64 -3.74
N PHE A 69 5.61 0.20 -4.74
CA PHE A 69 5.33 -1.21 -4.97
C PHE A 69 5.81 -1.56 -6.38
N SER A 70 6.80 -2.44 -6.47
CA SER A 70 7.42 -2.78 -7.75
C SER A 70 7.57 -4.28 -7.92
N ALA A 71 7.32 -4.79 -9.12
CA ALA A 71 7.62 -6.16 -9.51
C ALA A 71 8.48 -6.15 -10.77
N GLU A 72 9.80 -6.09 -10.56
CA GLU A 72 10.89 -6.48 -11.49
C GLU A 72 12.20 -5.79 -11.02
N PRO A 73 13.33 -6.53 -10.87
CA PRO A 73 13.50 -7.97 -11.06
C PRO A 73 12.90 -8.82 -9.92
N GLN A 74 12.47 -8.20 -8.83
CA GLN A 74 11.88 -8.85 -7.66
C GLN A 74 10.70 -8.03 -7.17
N CYS A 75 9.72 -8.70 -6.55
CA CYS A 75 8.63 -8.02 -5.86
C CYS A 75 9.19 -7.27 -4.64
N GLN A 76 8.98 -5.96 -4.58
CA GLN A 76 9.43 -5.09 -3.51
C GLN A 76 8.30 -4.17 -3.06
N LEU A 77 8.20 -3.99 -1.75
CA LEU A 77 7.29 -3.05 -1.11
C LEU A 77 8.14 -2.17 -0.18
N LEU A 78 8.14 -0.87 -0.43
CA LEU A 78 8.82 0.14 0.38
C LEU A 78 7.80 1.16 0.87
N ILE A 79 7.85 1.49 2.17
CA ILE A 79 6.94 2.43 2.85
C ILE A 79 7.76 3.39 3.71
#